data_AF-A0AAD8E7M0-F1
#
_entry.id   AF-A0AAD8E7M0-F1
#
_cell.length_a   1.000
_cell.length_b   1.000
_cell.length_c   1.000
_cell.angle_alpha   90.00
_cell.angle_beta   90.00
_cell.angle_gamma   90.00
#
_symmetry.space_group_name_H-M   'P 1'
#
loop_
_entity.id
_entity.type
_entity.pdbx_description
1 polymer ?
#
loop_
_entity_poly.entity_id
_entity_poly.type
_entity_poly.pdbx_seq_one_letter_code
_entity_poly.pdbx_strand_id
1 'polypeptide(L)'
;SEEVQEAVYGCSWFLRRKGFKKLVPMMLMRSSRCSKMSASVFFDLSFETFSLVNVHYAYLLINIWNDLLTSICMGYLTGVRSEDG
;
A
#
# COMPACT_ATOMS: atom_id res chain seq x y z
N SER A 1 12.03 -12.40 -4.56
CA SER A 1 12.20 -10.98 -4.92
C SER A 1 12.74 -10.95 -6.33
N GLU A 2 12.14 -10.11 -7.16
CA GLU A 2 12.50 -9.92 -8.57
C GLU A 2 13.97 -9.52 -8.75
N GLU A 3 14.49 -8.69 -7.85
CA GLU A 3 15.89 -8.23 -7.85
C GLU A 3 16.90 -9.40 -7.73
N VAL A 4 16.55 -10.44 -6.96
CA VAL A 4 17.39 -11.63 -6.81
C VAL A 4 17.35 -12.48 -8.08
N GLN A 5 16.25 -12.47 -8.84
CA GLN A 5 16.17 -13.14 -10.14
C GLN A 5 17.05 -12.45 -11.16
N GLU A 6 16.97 -11.12 -11.24
CA GLU A 6 17.78 -10.32 -12.16
C GLU A 6 19.27 -10.47 -11.87
N ALA A 7 19.68 -10.41 -10.60
CA ALA A 7 21.08 -10.61 -10.22
C ALA A 7 21.59 -12.02 -10.55
N VAL A 8 20.76 -13.05 -10.38
CA VAL A 8 21.12 -14.44 -10.70
C VAL A 8 21.16 -14.67 -12.22
N TYR A 9 20.30 -14.03 -13.01
CA TYR A 9 20.33 -14.10 -14.48
C TYR A 9 21.46 -13.28 -15.10
N GLY A 10 21.75 -12.10 -14.54
CA GLY A 10 22.83 -11.21 -15.00
C GLY A 10 24.23 -11.70 -14.65
N CYS A 11 24.34 -12.67 -13.73
CA CYS A 11 25.57 -13.42 -13.50
C CYS A 11 25.98 -14.18 -14.77
N SER A 12 27.29 -14.26 -15.05
CA SER A 12 27.86 -15.08 -16.13
C SER A 12 27.82 -16.59 -15.82
N TRP A 13 26.62 -17.10 -15.51
CA TRP A 13 26.34 -18.48 -15.10
C TRP A 13 26.69 -19.51 -16.19
N PHE A 14 26.66 -19.10 -17.46
CA PHE A 14 27.04 -19.90 -18.61
C PHE A 14 28.53 -20.28 -18.63
N LEU A 15 29.39 -19.43 -18.06
CA LEU A 15 30.84 -19.64 -17.91
C LEU A 15 31.23 -20.44 -16.65
N ARG A 16 30.29 -20.68 -15.72
CA ARG A 16 30.57 -21.37 -14.45
C ARG A 16 30.48 -22.90 -14.55
N ARG A 17 31.06 -23.58 -13.54
CA ARG A 17 31.09 -25.05 -13.42
C ARG A 17 29.69 -25.66 -13.46
N LYS A 18 29.56 -26.89 -13.96
CA LYS A 18 28.27 -27.62 -14.14
C LYS A 18 27.39 -27.66 -12.89
N GLY A 19 27.97 -27.69 -11.68
CA GLY A 19 27.22 -27.64 -10.42
C GLY A 19 26.47 -26.31 -10.20
N PHE A 20 27.07 -25.20 -10.61
CA PHE A 20 26.45 -23.87 -10.50
C PHE A 20 25.28 -23.72 -11.48
N LYS A 21 25.39 -24.29 -12.68
CA LYS A 21 24.31 -24.27 -13.68
C LYS A 21 23.03 -24.96 -13.20
N LYS A 22 23.14 -26.00 -12.37
CA LYS A 22 21.97 -26.64 -11.72
C LYS A 22 21.36 -25.78 -10.62
N LEU A 23 22.17 -24.92 -9.99
CA LEU A 23 21.75 -24.06 -8.89
C LEU A 23 20.93 -22.85 -9.38
N VAL A 24 21.25 -22.31 -10.55
CA VAL A 24 20.55 -21.17 -11.17
C VAL A 24 19.04 -21.37 -11.28
N PRO A 25 18.51 -22.43 -11.91
CA PRO A 25 17.06 -22.65 -11.99
C PRO A 25 16.43 -22.87 -10.61
N MET A 26 17.13 -23.48 -9.66
CA MET A 26 16.64 -23.61 -8.28
C MET A 26 16.54 -22.27 -7.56
N MET A 27 17.55 -21.41 -7.69
CA MET A 27 17.52 -20.04 -7.15
C MET A 27 16.41 -19.23 -7.79
N LEU A 28 16.27 -19.31 -9.11
CA LEU A 28 15.25 -18.61 -9.87
C LEU A 28 13.83 -19.02 -9.44
N MET A 29 13.55 -20.33 -9.32
CA MET A 29 12.25 -20.83 -8.85
C MET A 29 11.94 -20.37 -7.42
N ARG A 30 12.95 -20.27 -6.56
CA ARG A 30 12.78 -19.80 -5.18
C ARG A 30 12.55 -18.29 -5.11
N SER A 31 13.21 -17.50 -5.95
CA SER A 31 13.04 -16.05 -5.97
C SER A 31 11.79 -15.60 -6.73
N SER A 32 11.24 -16.44 -7.64
CA SER A 32 9.93 -16.26 -8.28
C SER A 32 8.78 -16.26 -7.28
N ARG A 33 8.93 -17.01 -6.18
CA ARG A 33 7.97 -16.96 -5.08
C ARG A 33 8.31 -15.75 -4.24
N CYS A 34 7.84 -14.57 -4.67
CA CYS A 34 7.83 -13.39 -3.83
C CYS A 34 7.23 -13.80 -2.48
N SER A 35 8.02 -13.66 -1.42
CA SER A 35 7.63 -13.86 -0.03
C SER A 35 6.65 -12.76 0.34
N LYS A 36 5.42 -12.87 -0.18
CA LYS A 36 4.31 -12.02 0.21
C LYS A 36 3.94 -12.46 1.61
N MET A 37 4.14 -11.56 2.57
CA MET A 37 3.68 -11.77 3.92
C MET A 37 2.17 -11.51 3.91
N SER A 38 1.38 -12.56 3.73
CA SER A 38 -0.07 -12.45 3.79
C SER A 38 -0.48 -12.29 5.25
N ALA A 39 -0.98 -11.11 5.63
CA ALA A 39 -1.64 -10.90 6.90
C ALA A 39 -3.09 -11.36 6.74
N SER A 40 -3.33 -12.64 7.05
CA SER A 40 -4.59 -13.37 6.81
C SER A 40 -4.89 -13.64 5.32
N VAL A 41 -5.91 -14.47 5.05
CA VAL A 41 -6.36 -14.90 3.71
C VAL A 41 -6.71 -13.73 2.77
N PHE A 42 -6.96 -12.54 3.32
CA PHE A 42 -7.56 -11.43 2.59
C PHE A 42 -6.59 -10.32 2.20
N PHE A 43 -5.39 -10.24 2.80
CA PHE A 43 -4.49 -9.12 2.56
C PHE A 43 -3.04 -9.56 2.44
N ASP A 44 -2.48 -9.36 1.25
CA ASP A 44 -1.03 -9.32 1.08
C ASP A 44 -0.52 -8.00 1.63
N LEU A 45 0.38 -8.03 2.62
CA LEU A 45 1.04 -6.82 3.13
C LEU A 45 1.91 -6.22 2.01
N SER A 46 1.36 -5.24 1.32
CA SER A 46 2.00 -4.50 0.24
C SER A 46 1.96 -3.00 0.53
N PHE A 47 2.81 -2.22 -0.14
CA PHE A 47 2.78 -0.75 -0.04
C PHE A 47 1.40 -0.17 -0.40
N GLU A 48 0.65 -0.84 -1.27
CA GLU A 48 -0.72 -0.44 -1.60
C GLU A 48 -1.66 -0.54 -0.39
N THR A 49 -1.54 -1.59 0.43
CA THR A 49 -2.34 -1.70 1.67
C THR A 49 -2.00 -0.61 2.68
N PHE A 50 -0.75 -0.14 2.70
CA PHE A 50 -0.37 1.02 3.52
C PHE A 50 -0.96 2.33 2.99
N SER A 51 -1.08 2.49 1.67
CA SER A 51 -1.74 3.65 1.06
C SER A 51 -3.23 3.75 1.42
N LEU A 52 -3.92 2.62 1.56
CA LEU A 52 -5.33 2.58 1.99
C LEU A 52 -5.54 3.21 3.38
N VAL A 53 -4.56 3.08 4.28
CA VAL A 53 -4.59 3.71 5.59
C VAL A 53 -4.60 5.25 5.46
N ASN A 54 -3.80 5.80 4.54
CA ASN A 54 -3.76 7.23 4.26
C ASN A 54 -5.10 7.74 3.69
N VAL A 55 -5.73 6.97 2.80
CA VAL A 55 -7.08 7.28 2.28
C VAL A 55 -8.11 7.31 3.41
N HIS A 56 -8.03 6.37 4.35
CA HIS A 56 -8.91 6.32 5.52
C HIS A 56 -8.77 7.56 6.39
N TYR A 57 -7.55 8.00 6.68
CA TYR A 57 -7.32 9.23 7.45
C TYR A 57 -7.86 10.48 6.73
N ALA A 58 -7.65 10.59 5.42
CA ALA A 58 -8.18 11.70 4.64
C ALA A 58 -9.71 11.74 4.66
N TYR A 59 -10.37 10.58 4.53
CA TYR A 59 -11.83 10.48 4.59
C TYR A 59 -12.39 10.91 5.96
N LEU A 60 -11.76 10.48 7.05
CA LEU A 60 -12.16 10.89 8.40
C LEU A 60 -12.04 12.40 8.60
N LEU A 61 -10.94 13.00 8.13
CA LEU A 61 -10.75 14.45 8.21
C LEU A 61 -11.83 15.20 7.42
N ILE A 62 -12.14 14.78 6.19
CA ILE A 62 -13.18 15.42 5.36
C ILE A 62 -14.54 15.37 6.05
N ASN A 63 -14.91 14.24 6.68
CA ASN A 63 -16.18 14.15 7.41
C ASN A 63 -16.22 15.07 8.63
N ILE A 64 -15.14 15.11 9.43
CA ILE A 64 -15.05 16.01 10.59
C ILE A 64 -15.17 17.48 10.17
N TRP A 65 -14.53 17.88 9.07
CA TRP A 65 -14.65 19.23 8.53
C TRP A 65 -16.05 19.53 8.02
N ASN A 66 -16.74 18.56 7.41
CA ASN A 66 -18.11 18.70 6.93
C ASN A 66 -19.10 18.89 8.09
N ASP A 67 -18.96 18.11 9.16
CA ASP A 67 -19.77 18.27 10.37
C ASP A 67 -19.55 19.63 11.04
N LEU A 68 -18.30 20.08 11.10
CA LEU A 68 -17.94 21.40 11.65
C LEU A 68 -18.53 22.54 10.80
N LEU A 69 -18.41 22.45 9.48
CA LEU A 69 -19.01 23.40 8.54
C LEU A 69 -20.52 23.46 8.68
N THR A 70 -21.18 22.31 8.78
CA THR A 70 -22.63 22.22 8.94
C THR A 70 -23.08 22.85 10.26
N SER A 71 -22.34 22.61 11.35
CA SER A 71 -22.58 23.22 12.66
C SER A 71 -22.42 24.75 12.65
N ILE A 72 -21.35 25.26 12.00
CA ILE A 72 -21.11 26.69 11.84
C ILE A 72 -22.22 27.34 11.00
N CYS A 73 -22.59 26.74 9.86
CA CYS A 73 -23.66 27.25 9.00
C CYS A 73 -25.01 27.29 9.72
N MET A 74 -25.36 26.25 10.48
CA MET A 74 -26.58 26.23 11.29
C MET A 74 -26.54 27.28 12.41
N GLY A 75 -25.39 27.47 13.07
CA GLY A 75 -25.18 28.52 14.06
C GLY A 75 -25.40 29.93 13.49
N TYR A 76 -24.85 30.21 12.31
CA TYR A 76 -25.06 31.47 11.59
C TYR A 76 -26.54 31.70 11.23
N LEU A 77 -27.24 30.67 10.74
CA LEU A 77 -28.66 30.77 10.39
C LEU A 77 -29.56 31.01 11.61
N THR A 78 -29.21 30.46 12.78
CA THR A 78 -29.94 30.72 14.03
C THR A 78 -29.66 32.10 14.63
N GLY A 79 -28.45 32.64 14.42
CA GLY A 79 -28.09 33.99 14.87
C GLY A 79 -28.80 35.09 14.07
N VAL A 80 -28.84 34.96 12.75
CA VAL A 80 -29.52 35.92 11.87
C VAL A 80 -31.03 35.98 12.14
N ARG A 81 -31.67 34.86 12.50
CA ARG A 81 -33.11 34.81 12.79
C ARG A 81 -33.52 35.50 14.10
N SER A 82 -32.56 35.91 14.95
CA SER A 82 -32.84 36.56 16.24
C SER A 82 -32.72 38.09 16.20
N GLU A 83 -32.22 38.69 15.11
CA GLU A 83 -32.08 40.16 14.98
C GLU A 83 -33.25 40.82 14.20
N ASP A 84 -34.13 40.01 13.59
CA ASP A 84 -35.28 40.48 12.81
C ASP A 84 -36.63 40.44 13.57
N GLY A 85 -36.60 40.33 14.91
CA GLY A 85 -37.79 40.24 15.78
C GLY A 85 -37.99 41.45 16.68
#